data_AF-A0A549SCZ2-F1
#
_entry.id   AF-A0A549SCZ2-F1
#
_cell.length_a   1.000
_cell.length_b   1.000
_cell.length_c   1.000
_cell.angle_alpha   90.00
_cell.angle_beta   90.00
_cell.angle_gamma   90.00
#
_symmetry.space_group_name_H-M   'P 1'
#
loop_
_entity.id
_entity.type
_entity.pdbx_description
1 polymer ?
#
loop_
_entity_poly.entity_id
_entity_poly.type
_entity_poly.pdbx_seq_one_letter_code
_entity_poly.pdbx_strand_id
1 'polypeptide(L)'
;MSSNQPTQNLLDSSVILDPVIAGLPRLLSVQETIRVLGIGRTKFYQMIESGEAPPNLVIGGKRLFAVDDVANWINAKKRQSAA
;
A
#
# COMPACT_ATOMS: atom_id res chain seq x y z
N MET A 1 -13.87 47.48 -22.63
CA MET A 1 -14.70 46.39 -22.06
C MET A 1 -14.34 45.11 -22.79
N SER A 2 -13.52 44.24 -22.22
CA SER A 2 -13.42 42.84 -22.63
C SER A 2 -12.72 42.07 -21.51
N SER A 3 -13.51 41.70 -20.50
CA SER A 3 -13.06 40.79 -19.44
C SER A 3 -13.21 39.38 -19.99
N ASN A 4 -12.15 38.81 -20.57
CA ASN A 4 -12.13 37.39 -20.87
C ASN A 4 -11.57 36.67 -19.65
N GLN A 5 -12.46 36.08 -18.84
CA GLN A 5 -12.08 35.32 -17.66
C GLN A 5 -11.28 34.08 -18.05
N PRO A 6 -10.25 33.69 -17.26
CA PRO A 6 -9.59 32.41 -17.46
C PRO A 6 -10.59 31.29 -17.17
N THR A 7 -10.80 30.41 -18.14
CA THR A 7 -11.57 29.17 -17.99
C THR A 7 -10.99 28.37 -16.82
N GLN A 8 -11.73 28.34 -15.72
CA GLN A 8 -11.53 27.42 -14.61
C GLN A 8 -11.62 25.99 -15.17
N ASN A 9 -10.48 25.38 -15.48
CA ASN A 9 -10.45 23.95 -15.81
C ASN A 9 -10.48 23.20 -14.48
N LEU A 10 -11.71 22.98 -14.02
CA LEU A 10 -12.08 22.25 -12.83
C LEU A 10 -11.84 20.76 -13.09
N LEU A 11 -10.58 20.35 -12.99
CA LEU A 11 -10.20 18.95 -12.82
C LEU A 11 -10.11 18.67 -11.32
N ASP A 12 -11.26 18.81 -10.63
CA ASP A 12 -11.40 18.19 -9.32
C ASP A 12 -11.25 16.68 -9.53
N SER A 13 -10.21 16.15 -8.90
CA SER A 13 -9.70 14.81 -9.06
C SER A 13 -10.59 13.79 -8.34
N SER A 14 -11.91 13.81 -8.57
CA SER A 14 -12.79 12.75 -8.14
C SER A 14 -12.67 11.60 -9.15
N VAL A 15 -11.71 10.71 -8.90
CA VAL A 15 -11.68 9.39 -9.52
C VAL A 15 -13.03 8.73 -9.18
N ILE A 16 -13.94 8.63 -10.15
CA ILE A 16 -15.13 7.79 -10.02
C ILE A 16 -14.60 6.35 -10.04
N LEU A 17 -14.32 5.81 -8.86
CA LEU A 17 -13.95 4.41 -8.71
C LEU A 17 -15.19 3.58 -9.03
N ASP A 18 -15.10 2.73 -10.05
CA ASP A 18 -16.13 1.74 -10.33
C ASP A 18 -16.45 0.94 -9.05
N PRO A 19 -17.73 0.66 -8.74
CA PRO A 19 -18.11 -0.05 -7.52
C PRO A 19 -17.49 -1.45 -7.41
N VAL A 20 -17.13 -2.04 -8.55
CA VAL A 20 -16.38 -3.31 -8.61
C VAL A 20 -14.97 -3.17 -8.03
N ILE A 21 -14.31 -2.03 -8.25
CA ILE A 21 -12.94 -1.77 -7.79
C ILE A 21 -12.93 -1.31 -6.33
N ALA A 22 -14.00 -0.66 -5.87
CA ALA A 22 -14.13 -0.19 -4.48
C ALA A 22 -14.07 -1.32 -3.43
N GLY A 23 -14.43 -2.56 -3.80
CA GLY A 23 -14.34 -3.73 -2.94
C GLY A 23 -13.05 -4.55 -3.08
N LEU A 24 -12.13 -4.16 -3.99
CA LEU A 24 -10.90 -4.92 -4.21
C LEU A 24 -9.87 -4.65 -3.11
N PRO A 25 -9.14 -5.69 -2.69
CA PRO A 25 -8.09 -5.52 -1.69
C PRO A 25 -7.01 -4.59 -2.22
N ARG A 26 -6.69 -3.54 -1.46
CA ARG A 26 -5.60 -2.64 -1.80
C ARG A 26 -4.26 -3.36 -1.60
N LEU A 27 -3.46 -3.40 -2.66
CA LEU A 27 -2.15 -4.04 -2.65
C LEU A 27 -1.04 -2.98 -2.56
N LEU A 28 -0.04 -3.26 -1.74
CA LEU A 28 1.18 -2.50 -1.57
C LEU A 28 2.32 -3.18 -2.33
N SER A 29 3.13 -2.38 -3.00
CA SER A 29 4.43 -2.82 -3.50
C SER A 29 5.42 -3.08 -2.35
N VAL A 30 6.54 -3.74 -2.68
CA VAL A 30 7.67 -3.87 -1.76
C VAL A 30 8.12 -2.52 -1.18
N GLN A 31 8.21 -1.47 -2.01
CA GLN A 31 8.65 -0.16 -1.53
C GLN A 31 7.66 0.49 -0.56
N GLU A 32 6.36 0.40 -0.85
CA GLU A 32 5.33 0.91 0.06
C GLU A 32 5.31 0.14 1.37
N THR A 33 5.44 -1.19 1.31
CA THR A 33 5.49 -2.05 2.48
C THR A 33 6.70 -1.71 3.37
N ILE A 34 7.87 -1.50 2.77
CA ILE A 34 9.09 -1.04 3.47
C ILE A 34 8.84 0.29 4.20
N ARG A 35 8.17 1.25 3.54
CA ARG A 35 7.84 2.55 4.16
C ARG A 35 6.86 2.39 5.32
N VAL A 36 5.84 1.55 5.17
CA VAL A 36 4.85 1.28 6.22
C VAL A 36 5.50 0.60 7.44
N LEU A 37 6.42 -0.35 7.20
CA LEU A 37 7.11 -1.07 8.26
C LEU A 37 8.25 -0.27 8.91
N GLY A 38 8.73 0.81 8.26
CA GLY A 38 9.81 1.65 8.79
C GLY A 38 11.16 0.94 8.88
N ILE A 39 11.42 -0.05 8.02
CA ILE A 39 12.66 -0.84 8.03
C ILE A 39 13.47 -0.64 6.75
N GLY A 40 14.77 -0.92 6.81
CA GLY A 40 15.64 -0.87 5.63
C GLY A 40 15.32 -1.98 4.63
N ARG A 41 15.62 -1.72 3.35
CA ARG A 41 15.42 -2.68 2.24
C ARG A 41 16.08 -4.03 2.51
N THR A 42 17.36 -4.03 2.91
CA THR A 42 18.12 -5.27 3.19
C THR A 42 17.43 -6.11 4.26
N LYS A 43 17.02 -5.49 5.37
CA LYS A 43 16.30 -6.16 6.46
C LYS A 43 14.97 -6.75 5.97
N PHE A 44 14.24 -6.01 5.13
CA PHE A 44 12.99 -6.52 4.56
C PHE A 44 13.19 -7.77 3.69
N TYR A 45 14.22 -7.80 2.84
CA TYR A 45 14.52 -8.99 2.03
C TYR A 45 14.98 -10.18 2.89
N GLN A 46 15.78 -9.95 3.93
CA GLN A 46 16.13 -10.99 4.91
C GLN A 46 14.89 -11.55 5.61
N MET A 47 13.90 -10.69 5.94
CA MET A 47 12.62 -11.14 6.50
C MET A 47 11.79 -11.97 5.53
N ILE A 48 11.84 -11.64 4.22
CA ILE A 48 11.18 -12.46 3.19
C ILE A 48 11.84 -13.84 3.11
N GLU A 49 13.18 -13.89 3.09
CA GLU A 49 13.94 -15.14 3.01
C GLU A 49 13.75 -16.03 4.24
N SER A 50 13.66 -15.43 5.43
CA SER A 50 13.41 -16.14 6.70
C SER A 50 11.94 -16.50 6.94
N GLY A 51 11.01 -16.05 6.07
CA GLY A 51 9.58 -16.30 6.24
C GLY A 51 8.92 -15.47 7.35
N GLU A 52 9.60 -14.45 7.88
CA GLU A 52 9.08 -13.56 8.93
C GLU A 52 8.28 -12.37 8.39
N ALA A 53 8.36 -12.10 7.08
CA ALA A 53 7.64 -11.01 6.42
C ALA A 53 6.11 -11.22 6.41
N PRO A 54 5.31 -10.15 6.25
CA PRO A 54 3.87 -10.29 6.04
C PRO A 54 3.56 -11.14 4.80
N PRO A 55 2.39 -11.82 4.77
CA PRO A 55 1.92 -12.57 3.61
C PRO A 55 1.99 -11.74 2.33
N ASN A 56 2.44 -12.38 1.24
CA ASN A 56 2.58 -11.74 -0.06
C ASN A 56 2.01 -12.58 -1.18
N LEU A 57 1.59 -11.89 -2.22
CA LEU A 57 1.15 -12.43 -3.50
C LEU A 57 2.18 -12.09 -4.56
N VAL A 58 2.47 -13.02 -5.47
CA VAL A 58 3.35 -12.75 -6.62
C VAL A 58 2.49 -12.64 -7.87
N ILE A 59 2.42 -11.44 -8.46
CA ILE A 59 1.67 -11.18 -9.70
C ILE A 59 2.64 -10.56 -10.71
N GLY A 60 2.82 -11.22 -11.86
CA GLY A 60 3.74 -10.76 -12.91
C GLY A 60 5.19 -10.57 -12.43
N GLY A 61 5.65 -11.43 -11.52
CA GLY A 61 7.01 -11.34 -10.93
C GLY A 61 7.18 -10.26 -9.86
N LYS A 62 6.15 -9.48 -9.55
CA LYS A 62 6.17 -8.48 -8.47
C LYS A 62 5.55 -9.07 -7.22
N ARG A 63 6.23 -8.90 -6.08
CA ARG A 63 5.65 -9.18 -4.76
C ARG A 63 4.76 -8.03 -4.32
N LEU A 64 3.54 -8.37 -3.96
CA LEU A 64 2.48 -7.47 -3.54
C LEU A 64 1.95 -7.91 -2.18
N PHE A 65 1.59 -6.96 -1.35
CA PHE A 65 1.17 -7.20 0.03
C PHE A 65 -0.20 -6.57 0.24
N ALA A 66 -1.19 -7.33 0.67
CA ALA A 66 -2.48 -6.75 0.99
C ALA A 66 -2.35 -5.84 2.22
N VAL A 67 -2.97 -4.66 2.16
CA VAL A 67 -2.93 -3.69 3.28
C VAL A 67 -3.40 -4.33 4.58
N ASP A 68 -4.46 -5.12 4.54
CA ASP A 68 -5.04 -5.77 5.71
C ASP A 68 -4.09 -6.80 6.32
N ASP A 69 -3.40 -7.59 5.49
CA ASP A 69 -2.41 -8.58 5.95
C ASP A 69 -1.21 -7.91 6.61
N VAL A 70 -0.73 -6.80 6.04
CA VAL A 70 0.36 -6.01 6.64
C VAL A 70 -0.08 -5.43 7.98
N ALA A 71 -1.30 -4.88 8.07
CA ALA A 71 -1.84 -4.34 9.32
C ALA A 71 -1.99 -5.44 10.40
N ASN A 72 -2.55 -6.59 10.03
CA ASN A 72 -2.71 -7.75 10.90
C ASN A 72 -1.36 -8.25 11.41
N TRP A 73 -0.36 -8.32 10.54
CA TRP A 73 1.00 -8.70 10.90
C TRP A 73 1.61 -7.72 11.92
N ILE A 74 1.48 -6.41 11.70
CA ILE A 74 1.96 -5.38 12.64
C ILE A 74 1.31 -5.56 14.02
N ASN A 75 -0.01 -5.77 14.04
CA ASN A 75 -0.76 -5.97 15.29
C ASN A 75 -0.38 -7.26 16.00
N ALA A 76 -0.06 -8.33 15.27
CA ALA A 76 0.48 -9.56 15.84
C ALA A 76 1.84 -9.34 16.50
N LYS A 77 2.76 -8.62 15.83
CA LYS A 77 4.09 -8.30 16.38
C LYS A 77 4.03 -7.43 17.63
N LYS A 78 3.16 -6.41 17.65
CA LYS A 78 2.94 -5.55 18.83
C LYS A 78 2.51 -6.35 20.06
N ARG A 79 1.62 -7.34 19.88
CA ARG A 79 1.16 -8.22 20.96
C ARG A 79 2.27 -9.12 21.49
N GLN A 80 3.16 -9.60 20.63
CA GLN A 80 4.29 -10.45 21.02
C GLN A 80 5.35 -9.69 21.84
N SER A 81 5.56 -8.40 21.56
CA SER A 81 6.53 -7.56 22.27
C SER A 81 6.01 -6.97 23.59
N ALA A 82 4.70 -7.07 23.85
CA ALA A 82 4.05 -6.57 25.05
C ALA A 82 3.78 -7.67 26.10
N ALA A 83 4.14 -8.92 25.79
CA ALA A 83 4.07 -10.09 26.66
C ALA A 83 5.47 -10.46 27.16
#